data_AF-A0A7L5DQC6-F1
#
_entry.id   AF-A0A7L5DQC6-F1
#
_cell.length_a   1.000
_cell.length_b   1.000
_cell.length_c   1.000
_cell.angle_alpha   90.00
_cell.angle_beta   90.00
_cell.angle_gamma   90.00
#
_symmetry.space_group_name_H-M   'P 1'
#
loop_
_entity.id
_entity.type
_entity.pdbx_description
1 polymer ?
#
loop_
_entity_poly.entity_id
_entity_poly.type
_entity_poly.pdbx_seq_one_letter_code
_entity_poly.pdbx_strand_id
1 'polypeptide(L)'
;MSTQKTIATLSSADSSVAKAPAGAQILKTRCLDTGLLRLGAACVFKVVEPMKIGDQSFAVGDLIYAHVETVQGAAGRVYMRTDRTTSAKTQQTTPLSMVATEQPRQPGVGIPHMLDGWKLNWEQL
;
A
#
# COMPACT_ATOMS: atom_id res chain seq x y z
N MET A 1 16.36 -15.35 57.29
CA MET A 1 16.60 -13.99 56.75
C MET A 1 17.52 -14.10 55.55
N SER A 2 17.20 -13.33 54.51
CA SER A 2 18.05 -12.94 53.37
C SER A 2 18.29 -13.94 52.22
N THR A 3 17.36 -13.82 51.28
CA THR A 3 17.44 -13.96 49.82
C THR A 3 18.69 -13.31 49.18
N GLN A 4 19.31 -14.00 48.22
CA GLN A 4 20.13 -13.42 47.13
C GLN A 4 19.53 -13.99 45.84
N LYS A 5 18.81 -13.25 44.99
CA LYS A 5 19.19 -12.13 44.09
C LYS A 5 20.28 -12.54 43.09
N THR A 6 19.88 -12.80 41.86
CA THR A 6 20.31 -12.11 40.61
C THR A 6 20.00 -13.03 39.42
N ILE A 7 18.94 -12.72 38.67
CA ILE A 7 18.67 -13.34 37.36
C ILE A 7 19.28 -12.39 36.33
N ALA A 8 20.25 -12.86 35.57
CA ALA A 8 20.90 -12.09 34.52
C ALA A 8 19.95 -11.97 33.30
N THR A 9 19.67 -10.73 32.91
CA THR A 9 19.01 -10.35 31.66
C THR A 9 20.02 -9.71 30.74
N LEU A 10 20.40 -10.36 29.64
CA LEU A 10 21.03 -9.77 28.45
C LEU A 10 20.60 -10.67 27.27
N SER A 11 19.60 -10.31 26.47
CA SER A 11 19.61 -9.28 25.42
C SER A 11 20.74 -9.49 24.42
N SER A 12 20.40 -10.08 23.28
CA SER A 12 20.94 -9.79 21.94
C SER A 12 20.17 -10.64 20.93
N ALA A 13 18.91 -10.29 20.68
CA ALA A 13 18.25 -10.71 19.46
C ALA A 13 18.85 -9.86 18.34
N ASP A 14 19.85 -10.42 17.67
CA ASP A 14 20.40 -9.93 16.43
C ASP A 14 19.24 -9.85 15.42
N SER A 15 18.63 -8.68 15.35
CA SER A 15 17.67 -8.35 14.30
C SER A 15 18.50 -8.16 13.04
N SER A 16 18.92 -9.27 12.46
CA SER A 16 19.41 -9.36 11.11
C SER A 16 18.31 -8.79 10.21
N VAL A 17 18.42 -7.49 9.93
CA VAL A 17 17.63 -6.80 8.92
C VAL A 17 18.06 -7.44 7.62
N ALA A 18 17.33 -8.49 7.24
CA ALA A 18 17.43 -9.12 5.95
C ALA A 18 17.29 -8.00 4.93
N LYS A 19 18.40 -7.68 4.27
CA LYS A 19 18.46 -6.78 3.12
C LYS A 19 17.61 -7.43 2.05
N ALA A 20 16.33 -7.07 2.02
CA ALA A 20 15.42 -7.52 0.99
C ALA A 20 16.05 -7.21 -0.36
N PRO A 21 16.08 -8.17 -1.30
CA PRO A 21 16.58 -7.91 -2.64
C PRO A 21 15.79 -6.74 -3.23
N ALA A 22 16.42 -5.98 -4.14
CA ALA A 22 15.80 -4.90 -4.90
C ALA A 22 14.72 -5.45 -5.88
N GLY A 23 13.74 -6.16 -5.36
CA GLY A 23 12.46 -6.40 -6.02
C GLY A 23 11.74 -5.07 -6.18
N ALA A 24 10.82 -4.98 -7.15
CA ALA A 24 9.96 -3.81 -7.23
C ALA A 24 9.32 -3.56 -5.87
N GLN A 25 9.41 -2.32 -5.43
CA GLN A 25 8.77 -1.87 -4.21
C GLN A 25 7.29 -1.70 -4.53
N ILE A 26 6.54 -2.80 -4.41
CA ILE A 26 5.11 -2.86 -4.72
C ILE A 26 4.34 -2.55 -3.44
N LEU A 27 3.56 -1.47 -3.45
CA LEU A 27 2.63 -1.19 -2.37
C LEU A 27 1.34 -1.97 -2.59
N LYS A 28 0.93 -2.75 -1.58
CA LYS A 28 -0.32 -3.52 -1.63
C LYS A 28 -1.41 -2.83 -0.81
N THR A 29 -2.59 -2.72 -1.41
CA THR A 29 -3.74 -2.09 -0.77
C THR A 29 -5.03 -2.86 -1.01
N ARG A 30 -6.07 -2.53 -0.24
CA ARG A 30 -7.46 -2.93 -0.53
C ARG A 30 -8.35 -1.69 -0.65
N CYS A 31 -9.26 -1.67 -1.61
CA CYS A 31 -10.23 -0.60 -1.77
C CYS A 31 -11.20 -0.58 -0.59
N LEU A 32 -11.66 0.61 -0.20
CA LEU A 32 -12.69 0.84 0.83
C LEU A 32 -14.01 1.35 0.24
N ASP A 33 -14.05 1.67 -1.05
CA ASP A 33 -15.25 2.21 -1.69
C ASP A 33 -16.18 1.12 -2.20
N THR A 34 -17.45 1.50 -2.35
CA THR A 34 -18.53 0.66 -2.92
C THR A 34 -19.11 1.26 -4.21
N GLY A 35 -18.54 2.35 -4.71
CA GLY A 35 -19.03 3.10 -5.85
C GLY A 35 -18.82 2.42 -7.22
N LEU A 36 -19.10 3.16 -8.29
CA LEU A 36 -18.79 2.75 -9.66
C LEU A 36 -17.49 3.37 -10.13
N LEU A 37 -16.63 2.57 -10.77
CA LEU A 37 -15.43 3.09 -11.44
C LEU A 37 -15.83 3.86 -12.69
N ARG A 38 -15.58 5.17 -12.68
CA ARG A 38 -15.78 6.08 -13.81
C ARG A 38 -14.57 6.98 -13.94
N LEU A 39 -14.34 7.50 -15.13
CA LEU A 39 -13.30 8.51 -15.36
C LEU A 39 -13.43 9.66 -14.34
N GLY A 40 -12.33 10.00 -13.68
CA GLY A 40 -12.27 11.05 -12.66
C GLY A 40 -12.81 10.66 -11.29
N ALA A 41 -13.35 9.45 -11.10
CA ALA A 41 -13.79 9.00 -9.79
C ALA A 41 -12.61 8.91 -8.82
N ALA A 42 -12.79 9.44 -7.62
CA ALA A 42 -11.85 9.28 -6.52
C ALA A 42 -12.13 7.98 -5.77
N CYS A 43 -11.07 7.28 -5.40
CA CYS A 43 -11.13 6.06 -4.60
C CYS A 43 -10.14 6.12 -3.43
N VAL A 44 -10.51 5.48 -2.33
CA VAL A 44 -9.72 5.34 -1.11
C VAL A 44 -9.36 3.88 -0.92
N PHE A 45 -8.07 3.65 -0.75
CA PHE A 45 -7.50 2.34 -0.50
C PHE A 45 -6.79 2.32 0.84
N LYS A 46 -6.83 1.19 1.52
CA LYS A 46 -6.11 0.97 2.77
C LYS A 46 -4.89 0.09 2.52
N VAL A 47 -3.73 0.50 3.02
CA VAL A 47 -2.52 -0.31 3.02
C VAL A 47 -2.75 -1.57 3.85
N VAL A 48 -2.44 -2.73 3.27
CA VAL A 48 -2.65 -4.04 3.91
C VAL A 48 -1.36 -4.73 4.34
N GLU A 49 -0.21 -4.30 3.81
CA GLU A 49 1.11 -4.81 4.17
C GLU A 49 2.06 -3.61 4.37
N PRO A 50 2.91 -3.63 5.42
CA PRO A 50 3.89 -2.56 5.59
C PRO A 50 4.93 -2.60 4.46
N MET A 51 5.27 -1.44 3.92
CA MET A 51 6.20 -1.32 2.79
C MET A 51 7.01 -0.03 2.91
N LYS A 52 8.24 -0.05 2.39
CA LYS A 52 9.06 1.16 2.23
C LYS A 52 9.34 1.36 0.74
N ILE A 53 9.00 2.54 0.22
CA ILE A 53 9.29 2.95 -1.15
C ILE A 53 10.16 4.21 -1.11
N GLY A 54 11.40 4.13 -1.61
CA GLY A 54 12.39 5.18 -1.41
C GLY A 54 12.55 5.52 0.08
N ASP A 55 12.35 6.79 0.44
CA ASP A 55 12.38 7.27 1.83
C ASP A 55 11.02 7.25 2.54
N GLN A 56 9.95 6.87 1.84
CA GLN A 56 8.60 6.87 2.38
C GLN A 56 8.24 5.48 2.90
N SER A 57 7.82 5.42 4.16
CA SER A 57 7.31 4.20 4.79
C SER A 57 5.79 4.23 4.87
N PHE A 58 5.17 3.10 4.57
CA PHE A 58 3.73 2.88 4.63
C PHE A 58 3.44 1.81 5.69
N ALA A 59 2.54 2.11 6.59
CA ALA A 59 2.07 1.20 7.62
C ALA A 59 0.70 0.61 7.25
N VAL A 60 0.39 -0.57 7.79
CA VAL A 60 -0.95 -1.14 7.68
C VAL A 60 -1.96 -0.15 8.28
N GLY A 61 -3.00 0.14 7.52
CA GLY A 61 -4.04 1.10 7.93
C GLY A 61 -3.91 2.47 7.29
N ASP A 62 -2.73 2.84 6.77
CA ASP A 62 -2.56 4.09 6.02
C ASP A 62 -3.53 4.13 4.83
N LEU A 63 -4.01 5.33 4.51
CA LEU A 63 -4.99 5.56 3.45
C LEU A 63 -4.31 6.12 2.22
N ILE A 64 -4.46 5.44 1.08
CA ILE A 64 -4.03 5.88 -0.23
C ILE A 64 -5.24 6.43 -0.96
N TYR A 65 -5.13 7.68 -1.40
CA TYR A 65 -6.12 8.31 -2.26
C TYR A 65 -5.64 8.16 -3.70
N ALA A 66 -6.58 7.87 -4.59
CA ALA A 66 -6.32 7.71 -6.00
C ALA A 66 -7.51 8.16 -6.83
N HIS A 67 -7.28 8.41 -8.10
CA HIS A 67 -8.34 8.70 -9.06
C HIS A 67 -8.22 7.83 -10.30
N VAL A 68 -9.35 7.61 -10.96
CA VAL A 68 -9.42 6.91 -12.24
C VAL A 68 -9.02 7.85 -13.36
N GLU A 69 -7.91 7.57 -14.03
CA GLU A 69 -7.42 8.35 -15.18
C GLU A 69 -8.07 7.92 -16.49
N THR A 70 -8.41 6.64 -16.65
CA THR A 70 -9.02 6.10 -17.88
C THR A 70 -9.72 4.79 -17.57
N VAL A 71 -10.85 4.54 -18.24
CA VAL A 71 -11.54 3.24 -18.25
C VAL A 71 -11.59 2.75 -19.68
N GLN A 72 -10.92 1.64 -19.99
CA GLN A 72 -10.98 0.99 -21.29
C GLN A 72 -12.04 -0.10 -21.27
N GLY A 73 -13.28 0.27 -21.59
CA GLY A 73 -14.44 -0.63 -21.53
C GLY A 73 -14.31 -1.89 -22.39
N ALA A 74 -13.71 -1.80 -23.58
CA ALA A 74 -13.51 -2.96 -24.46
C ALA A 74 -12.46 -3.96 -23.94
N ALA A 75 -11.46 -3.48 -23.19
CA ALA A 75 -10.39 -4.30 -22.64
C ALA A 75 -10.65 -4.73 -21.18
N GLY A 76 -11.69 -4.20 -20.54
CA GLY A 76 -12.00 -4.45 -19.13
C GLY A 76 -10.92 -3.93 -18.18
N ARG A 77 -10.15 -2.91 -18.57
CA ARG A 77 -9.06 -2.33 -17.77
C ARG A 77 -9.38 -0.94 -17.29
N VAL A 78 -8.94 -0.63 -16.08
CA VAL A 78 -8.98 0.70 -15.49
C VAL A 78 -7.57 1.15 -15.14
N TYR A 79 -7.26 2.41 -15.43
CA TYR A 79 -5.99 3.04 -15.12
C TYR A 79 -6.21 4.01 -13.97
N MET A 80 -5.41 3.88 -12.93
CA MET A 80 -5.55 4.67 -11.71
C MET A 80 -4.20 5.24 -11.29
N ARG A 81 -4.23 6.45 -10.76
CA ARG A 81 -3.07 7.12 -10.20
C ARG A 81 -3.36 7.63 -8.80
N THR A 82 -2.40 7.46 -7.90
CA THR A 82 -2.46 8.04 -6.57
C THR A 82 -2.19 9.55 -6.60
N ASP A 83 -2.76 10.28 -5.66
CA ASP A 83 -2.51 11.71 -5.45
C ASP A 83 -1.80 11.97 -4.11
N ARG A 84 -2.22 11.25 -3.06
CA ARG A 84 -1.71 11.41 -1.70
C ARG A 84 -1.92 10.17 -0.84
N THR A 85 -1.18 10.12 0.25
CA THR A 85 -1.43 9.17 1.35
C THR A 85 -1.72 9.94 2.64
N THR A 86 -2.45 9.32 3.56
CA THR A 86 -2.64 9.81 4.93
C THR A 86 -2.26 8.71 5.92
N SER A 87 -1.35 9.02 6.84
CA SER A 87 -0.93 8.06 7.87
C SER A 87 -2.06 7.79 8.86
N ALA A 88 -2.36 6.53 9.13
CA ALA A 88 -3.33 6.17 10.16
C ALA A 88 -2.86 6.59 11.56
N LYS A 89 -1.54 6.57 11.81
CA LYS A 89 -0.95 6.87 13.11
C LYS A 89 -0.90 8.37 13.40
N THR A 90 -0.43 9.17 12.44
CA THR A 90 -0.18 10.61 12.66
C THR A 90 -1.23 11.51 12.03
N GLN A 91 -2.12 10.95 11.20
CA GLN A 91 -3.08 11.71 10.37
C GLN A 91 -2.41 12.72 9.43
N GLN A 92 -1.10 12.61 9.22
CA GLN A 92 -0.37 13.45 8.30
C GLN A 92 -0.62 12.99 6.86
N THR A 93 -0.97 13.94 6.00
CA THR A 93 -1.13 13.71 4.57
C THR A 93 0.15 14.10 3.82
N THR A 94 0.62 13.25 2.92
CA THR A 94 1.76 13.53 2.04
C THR A 94 1.43 13.24 0.58
N PRO A 95 1.98 14.02 -0.38
CA PRO A 95 1.83 13.71 -1.80
C PRO A 95 2.35 12.31 -2.11
N LEU A 96 1.68 11.63 -3.04
CA LEU A 96 2.08 10.30 -3.50
C LEU A 96 1.71 10.17 -4.97
N SER A 97 2.65 9.75 -5.81
CA SER A 97 2.40 9.49 -7.23
C SER A 97 2.86 8.09 -7.57
N MET A 98 1.90 7.19 -7.76
CA MET A 98 2.06 5.79 -8.13
C MET A 98 0.92 5.40 -9.06
N VAL A 99 1.15 4.39 -9.90
CA VAL A 99 0.12 3.83 -10.78
C VAL A 99 -0.31 2.46 -10.30
N ALA A 100 -1.59 2.12 -10.52
CA ALA A 100 -2.06 0.77 -10.30
C ALA A 100 -1.49 -0.17 -11.37
N THR A 101 -0.95 -1.31 -10.94
CA THR A 101 -0.34 -2.31 -11.83
C THR A 101 -0.90 -3.71 -11.60
N GLU A 102 -0.94 -4.49 -12.68
CA GLU A 102 -1.11 -5.94 -12.63
C GLU A 102 0.22 -6.65 -12.86
N GLN A 103 0.37 -7.89 -12.38
CA GLN A 103 1.57 -8.68 -12.66
C GLN A 103 1.66 -8.98 -14.17
N PRO A 104 2.84 -8.87 -14.80
CA PRO A 104 4.16 -8.61 -14.21
C PRO A 104 4.62 -7.14 -14.35
N ARG A 105 3.83 -6.17 -13.85
CA ARG A 105 4.04 -4.70 -13.89
C ARG A 105 3.48 -4.00 -15.13
N GLN A 106 2.28 -4.38 -15.55
CA GLN A 106 1.57 -3.65 -16.59
C GLN A 106 0.68 -2.57 -15.96
N PRO A 107 0.78 -1.30 -16.39
CA PRO A 107 -0.13 -0.25 -15.95
C PRO A 107 -1.59 -0.60 -16.25
N GLY A 108 -2.45 -0.20 -15.34
CA GLY A 108 -3.86 -0.53 -15.38
C GLY A 108 -4.13 -1.92 -14.82
N VAL A 109 -5.36 -2.12 -14.41
CA VAL A 109 -5.81 -3.29 -13.65
C VAL A 109 -7.19 -3.70 -14.14
N GLY A 110 -7.52 -4.98 -14.03
CA GLY A 110 -8.84 -5.49 -14.39
C GLY A 110 -9.93 -4.87 -13.52
N ILE A 111 -11.06 -4.50 -14.14
CA ILE A 111 -12.22 -3.97 -13.42
C ILE A 111 -12.83 -5.10 -12.56
N PRO A 112 -12.92 -4.95 -11.24
CA PRO A 112 -13.48 -5.99 -10.39
C PRO A 112 -15.00 -6.02 -10.52
N HIS A 113 -15.61 -7.17 -10.22
CA HIS A 113 -17.07 -7.27 -10.07
C HIS A 113 -17.59 -6.46 -8.87
N MET A 114 -16.75 -6.26 -7.84
CA MET A 114 -17.07 -5.54 -6.63
C MET A 114 -15.88 -4.69 -6.20
N LEU A 115 -16.11 -3.41 -5.88
CA LEU A 115 -15.04 -2.53 -5.42
C LEU A 115 -14.61 -2.84 -3.99
N ASP A 116 -15.54 -3.15 -3.09
CA ASP A 116 -15.19 -3.39 -1.69
C ASP A 116 -14.20 -4.56 -1.58
N GLY A 117 -13.09 -4.31 -0.88
CA GLY A 117 -12.02 -5.28 -0.70
C GLY A 117 -11.17 -5.56 -1.95
N TRP A 118 -11.40 -4.87 -3.08
CA TRP A 118 -10.59 -5.03 -4.28
C TRP A 118 -9.12 -4.72 -4.00
N LYS A 119 -8.25 -5.72 -4.24
CA LYS A 119 -6.82 -5.63 -3.92
C LYS A 119 -6.04 -5.12 -5.12
N LEU A 120 -5.19 -4.12 -4.87
CA LEU A 120 -4.34 -3.50 -5.88
C LEU A 120 -2.88 -3.49 -5.47
N ASN A 121 -2.04 -3.56 -6.50
CA ASN A 121 -0.62 -3.28 -6.43
C ASN A 121 -0.37 -1.89 -7.02
N TRP A 122 0.53 -1.15 -6.40
CA TRP A 122 0.96 0.16 -6.88
C TRP A 122 2.47 0.21 -7.03
N GLU A 123 2.92 0.86 -8.09
CA GLU A 123 4.34 1.05 -8.39
C GLU A 123 4.64 2.50 -8.76
N GLN A 124 5.88 2.95 -8.49
CA GLN A 124 6.42 4.17 -9.08
C GLN A 124 6.92 3.85 -10.49
N LEU A 125 6.40 4.57 -11.49
CA LEU A 125 6.92 4.55 -12.87
C LEU A 125 7.94 5.66 -13.07
#